data_AF-A0A368W1W8-F1
#
_entry.id   AF-A0A368W1W8-F1
#
_cell.length_a   1.000
_cell.length_b   1.000
_cell.length_c   1.000
_cell.angle_alpha   90.00
_cell.angle_beta   90.00
_cell.angle_gamma   90.00
#
_symmetry.space_group_name_H-M   'P 1'
#
loop_
_entity.id
_entity.type
_entity.pdbx_description
1 polymer ?
#
loop_
_entity_poly.entity_id
_entity_poly.type
_entity_poly.pdbx_seq_one_letter_code
_entity_poly.pdbx_strand_id
1 'polypeptide(L)' 'MFIPDGRAINPVTKGNWEGVGVRPDLEVPQDKAFDVSYITLLQSELKRLSDQPILGGYERLMDEIKQTLEKKSVLA' A
#
# COMPACT_ATOMS: atom_id res chain seq x y z
N MET A 1 2.75 26.51 29.28
CA MET A 1 3.89 25.56 29.35
C MET A 1 3.33 24.18 29.02
N PHE A 2 3.91 23.47 28.05
CA PHE A 2 3.53 22.10 27.72
C PHE A 2 4.57 21.15 28.32
N ILE A 3 4.13 20.19 29.13
CA ILE A 3 4.97 19.13 29.69
C ILE A 3 4.28 17.80 29.33
N PRO A 4 4.91 16.91 28.55
CA PRO A 4 4.33 15.63 28.21
C PRO A 4 4.30 14.72 29.46
N ASP A 5 3.15 14.09 29.71
CA ASP A 5 2.92 13.15 30.81
C ASP A 5 3.20 11.69 30.44
N GLY A 6 3.45 11.42 29.15
CA GLY A 6 3.72 10.08 28.63
C GLY A 6 4.57 10.09 27.37
N ARG A 7 5.07 8.91 26.99
CA ARG A 7 5.87 8.69 25.79
C ARG A 7 5.49 7.36 25.15
N ALA A 8 5.19 7.37 23.85
CA ALA A 8 5.06 6.12 23.10
C ALA A 8 6.45 5.46 22.95
N ILE A 9 6.54 4.15 23.22
CA ILE A 9 7.72 3.34 22.90
C ILE A 9 7.23 2.09 22.16
N ASN A 10 7.71 1.91 20.93
CA ASN A 10 7.36 0.74 20.13
C ASN A 10 7.98 -0.53 20.74
N PRO A 11 7.20 -1.60 20.99
CA PRO A 11 7.71 -2.80 21.65
C PRO A 11 8.69 -3.61 20.78
N VAL A 12 8.64 -3.43 19.45
CA VAL A 12 9.52 -4.11 18.48
C VAL A 12 10.80 -3.31 18.27
N THR A 13 10.70 -2.03 17.87
CA THR A 13 11.88 -1.22 17.50
C THR A 13 12.54 -0.52 18.69
N LYS A 14 11.89 -0.50 19.86
CA LYS A 14 12.30 0.23 21.07
C LYS A 14 12.44 1.75 20.89
N GLY A 15 12.06 2.29 19.72
CA GLY A 15 12.04 3.72 19.39
C GLY A 15 10.63 4.31 19.43
N ASN A 16 10.46 5.51 18.86
CA ASN A 16 9.17 6.18 18.73
C ASN A 16 9.07 7.08 17.48
N TRP A 17 7.86 7.49 17.14
CA TRP A 17 7.57 8.41 16.02
C TRP A 17 7.45 9.88 16.46
N GLU A 18 7.45 10.15 17.76
CA GLU A 18 7.31 11.50 18.31
C GLU A 18 8.51 12.37 17.91
N GLY A 19 8.26 13.53 17.31
CA GLY A 19 9.30 14.48 16.90
C GLY A 19 10.08 14.12 15.63
N VAL A 20 10.09 12.85 15.21
CA VAL A 20 10.79 12.38 13.99
C VAL A 20 9.84 11.91 12.88
N GLY A 21 8.59 11.60 13.21
CA GLY A 21 7.59 11.09 12.27
C GLY A 21 7.71 9.59 11.99
N VAL A 22 6.97 9.13 10.98
CA VAL A 22 7.00 7.75 10.48
C VAL A 22 7.50 7.79 9.04
N ARG A 23 8.53 7.00 8.73
CA ARG A 23 9.03 6.85 7.37
C ARG A 23 8.15 5.82 6.64
N PRO A 24 7.62 6.12 5.44
CA PRO A 24 6.90 5.14 4.66
C PRO A 24 7.85 4.08 4.11
N ASP A 25 7.36 2.85 3.93
CA ASP A 25 8.14 1.78 3.30
C ASP A 25 8.43 2.06 1.81
N LEU A 26 7.56 2.84 1.17
CA LEU A 26 7.71 3.33 -0.19
C LEU A 26 7.51 4.85 -0.21
N GLU A 27 8.60 5.59 -0.41
CA GLU A 27 8.56 7.06 -0.48
C GLU A 27 8.03 7.53 -1.83
N VAL A 28 6.91 8.26 -1.79
CA VAL A 28 6.26 8.88 -2.96
C VAL A 28 5.68 10.24 -2.59
N PRO A 29 5.47 11.15 -3.58
CA PRO A 29 4.71 12.38 -3.35
C PRO A 29 3.34 12.10 -2.72
N GLN A 30 2.92 12.99 -1.81
CA GLN A 30 1.69 12.80 -1.03
C GLN A 30 0.44 12.62 -1.91
N ASP A 31 0.34 13.38 -2.99
CA ASP A 31 -0.75 13.31 -3.97
C ASP A 31 -0.76 12.00 -4.77
N LYS A 32 0.38 11.31 -4.88
CA LYS A 32 0.53 10.04 -5.57
C LYS A 32 0.40 8.82 -4.65
N ALA A 33 0.34 9.01 -3.33
CA ALA A 33 0.30 7.91 -2.36
C ALA A 33 -0.84 6.91 -2.61
N PHE A 34 -2.04 7.42 -2.90
CA PHE A 34 -3.19 6.58 -3.22
C PHE A 34 -2.97 5.77 -4.49
N ASP A 35 -2.58 6.43 -5.59
CA ASP A 35 -2.43 5.78 -6.88
C ASP A 35 -1.34 4.70 -6.85
N VAL A 36 -0.20 5.00 -6.25
CA VAL A 36 0.89 4.04 -6.13
C VAL A 36 0.47 2.85 -5.27
N SER A 37 -0.13 3.10 -4.10
CA SER A 37 -0.60 2.01 -3.22
C SER A 37 -1.62 1.10 -3.92
N TYR A 38 -2.55 1.69 -4.67
CA TYR A 38 -3.59 0.98 -5.37
C TYR A 38 -3.02 0.12 -6.51
N ILE A 39 -2.11 0.69 -7.32
CA ILE A 39 -1.44 -0.04 -8.41
C ILE A 39 -0.62 -1.20 -7.85
N THR A 40 0.21 -0.96 -6.81
CA THR A 40 1.04 -1.99 -6.19
C THR A 40 0.18 -3.12 -5.62
N LEU A 41 -0.94 -2.79 -4.96
CA LEU A 41 -1.88 -3.78 -4.45
C LEU A 41 -2.47 -4.63 -5.59
N LEU A 42 -2.99 -3.99 -6.65
CA LEU A 42 -3.58 -4.68 -7.79
C LEU A 42 -2.59 -5.62 -8.49
N GLN A 43 -1.34 -5.19 -8.66
CA GLN A 43 -0.28 -6.04 -9.20
C GLN A 43 0.02 -7.25 -8.29
N SER A 44 0.05 -7.02 -6.98
CA SER A 44 0.29 -8.09 -5.99
C SER A 44 -0.84 -9.11 -5.98
N GLU A 45 -2.09 -8.66 -6.09
CA GLU A 45 -3.27 -9.53 -6.17
C GLU A 45 -3.33 -10.31 -7.47
N LEU A 46 -3.02 -9.67 -8.61
CA LEU A 46 -2.95 -10.36 -9.89
C LEU A 46 -1.92 -11.49 -9.86
N LYS A 47 -0.76 -11.23 -9.27
CA LYS A 47 0.29 -12.24 -9.06
C LYS A 47 -0.18 -13.36 -8.12
N ARG A 48 -0.82 -13.00 -7.00
CA ARG A 48 -1.35 -13.99 -6.04
C ARG A 48 -2.37 -14.92 -6.69
N LEU A 49 -3.28 -14.37 -7.51
CA LEU A 49 -4.31 -15.13 -8.22
C LEU A 49 -3.74 -16.01 -9.34
N SER A 50 -2.65 -15.59 -10.00
CA SER A 50 -1.96 -16.45 -10.98
C SER A 50 -1.20 -17.60 -10.31
N ASP A 51 -0.60 -17.37 -9.14
CA ASP A 51 0.25 -18.34 -8.45
C ASP A 51 -0.56 -19.41 -7.71
N GLN A 52 -1.73 -19.05 -7.18
CA GLN A 52 -2.64 -19.98 -6.50
C GLN A 52 -4.06 -19.83 -7.04
N PRO A 53 -4.36 -20.47 -8.20
CA PRO A 53 -5.69 -20.43 -8.78
C PRO A 53 -6.69 -21.08 -7.82
N ILE A 54 -7.52 -20.27 -7.16
CA ILE A 54 -8.66 -20.77 -6.40
C ILE A 54 -9.70 -21.21 -7.43
N LEU A 55 -10.28 -22.41 -7.27
CA LEU A 55 -11.10 -23.07 -8.28
C LEU A 55 -12.29 -22.20 -8.74
N GLY A 56 -12.15 -21.59 -9.94
CA GLY A 56 -13.19 -20.98 -10.77
C GLY A 56 -13.73 -19.60 -10.33
N GLY A 57 -13.80 -18.64 -11.27
CA GLY A 57 -14.65 -17.46 -11.18
C GLY A 57 -13.95 -16.10 -11.04
N TYR A 58 -12.61 -16.07 -11.07
CA TYR A 58 -11.83 -14.84 -10.95
C TYR A 58 -11.29 -14.33 -12.28
N GLU A 59 -11.56 -15.00 -13.40
CA GLU A 59 -11.09 -14.60 -14.73
C GLU A 59 -11.56 -13.18 -15.07
N ARG A 60 -12.86 -12.90 -14.84
CA ARG A 60 -13.42 -11.55 -14.99
C ARG A 60 -12.75 -10.52 -14.09
N LEU A 61 -12.47 -10.89 -12.83
CA LEU A 61 -11.80 -10.00 -11.89
C LEU A 61 -10.36 -9.71 -12.35
N MET A 62 -9.61 -10.72 -12.79
CA MET A 62 -8.25 -10.54 -13.30
C MET A 62 -8.24 -9.63 -14.54
N ASP A 63 -9.24 -9.75 -15.42
CA ASP A 63 -9.36 -8.88 -16.59
C ASP A 63 -9.74 -7.45 -16.21
N GLU A 64 -10.63 -7.25 -15.22
CA GLU A 64 -10.95 -5.94 -14.67
C GLU A 64 -9.73 -5.27 -14.01
N ILE A 65 -8.93 -6.05 -13.27
CA ILE A 65 -7.68 -5.57 -12.67
C ILE A 65 -6.70 -5.13 -13.76
N LYS A 66 -6.50 -5.94 -14.81
CA LYS A 66 -5.62 -5.59 -15.94
C LYS A 66 -6.08 -4.31 -16.64
N GLN A 67 -7.37 -4.19 -16.95
CA GLN A 67 -7.93 -2.97 -17.56
C GLN A 67 -7.75 -1.73 -16.68
N THR A 68 -7.93 -1.89 -15.35
CA THR A 68 -7.75 -0.79 -14.41
C THR A 68 -6.29 -0.34 -14.34
N LEU A 69 -5.35 -1.29 -14.35
CA LEU A 69 -3.92 -1.01 -14.40
C LEU A 69 -3.53 -0.28 -15.70
N GLU A 70 -4.04 -0.72 -16.85
CA GLU A 70 -3.83 -0.03 -18.13
C GLU A 70 -4.38 1.40 -18.10
N LYS A 71 -5.63 1.57 -17.62
CA LYS A 71 -6.25 2.90 -17.54
C LYS A 71 -5.49 3.85 -16.64
N LYS A 72 -4.99 3.40 -15.48
CA LYS A 72 -4.19 4.22 -14.57
C LYS A 72 -2.78 4.50 -15.10
N SER A 73 -2.18 3.58 -15.87
CA SER A 73 -0.90 3.81 -16.56
C SER A 73 -0.99 4.98 -17.55
N VAL A 74 -2.12 5.12 -18.24
CA VAL A 74 -2.35 6.21 -19.21
C VAL A 74 -2.61 7.57 -18.54
N LEU A 75 -2.98 7.58 -17.26
CA LEU A 75 -3.36 8.77 -16.49
C LEU A 75 -2.27 9.26 -15.51
N ALA A 76 -1.19 8.48 -15.34
CA ALA A 76 -0.11 8.75 -14.38
C ALA A 76 0.92 9.73 -14.94
#